data_AF-A0A2P6WDG9-F1
#
_entry.id   AF-A0A2P6WDG9-F1
#
_cell.length_a   1.000
_cell.length_b   1.000
_cell.length_c   1.000
_cell.angle_alpha   90.00
_cell.angle_beta   90.00
_cell.angle_gamma   90.00
#
_symmetry.space_group_name_H-M   'P 1'
#
loop_
_entity.id
_entity.type
_entity.pdbx_description
1 polymer ?
#
loop_
_entity_poly.entity_id
_entity_poly.type
_entity_poly.pdbx_seq_one_letter_code
_entity_poly.pdbx_strand_id
1 'polypeptide(L)' 'MLTDNQSFEVLDASELAKRWRVPVSWVREHTRDRASDPIPTVRLGRYVRFEWNSPALLKWWGNRRK' A
#
# COMPACT_ATOMS: atom_id res chain seq x y z
N MET A 1 -16.15 -23.11 -9.88
CA MET A 1 -15.08 -22.11 -9.86
C MET A 1 -15.47 -21.05 -8.84
N LEU A 2 -14.80 -21.03 -7.68
CA LEU A 2 -15.00 -19.96 -6.70
C LEU A 2 -14.10 -18.81 -7.14
N THR A 3 -14.67 -17.80 -7.81
CA THR A 3 -14.02 -16.49 -7.85
C THR A 3 -14.11 -15.97 -6.43
N ASP A 4 -13.07 -16.21 -5.63
CA ASP A 4 -12.95 -15.61 -4.31
C ASP A 4 -13.08 -14.10 -4.54
N ASN A 5 -14.23 -13.55 -4.19
CA ASN A 5 -14.49 -12.12 -4.24
C ASN A 5 -13.74 -11.49 -3.07
N GLN A 6 -12.41 -11.59 -3.12
CA GLN A 6 -11.52 -11.12 -2.08
C GLN A 6 -11.47 -9.60 -2.22
N SER A 7 -12.48 -8.95 -1.64
CA SER A 7 -12.57 -7.52 -1.55
C SER A 7 -11.47 -7.04 -0.60
N PHE A 8 -10.40 -6.48 -1.16
CA PHE A 8 -9.40 -5.78 -0.37
C PHE A 8 -10.00 -4.49 0.18
N GLU A 9 -9.64 -4.17 1.41
CA GLU A 9 -9.97 -2.86 1.94
C GLU A 9 -9.07 -1.82 1.28
N VAL A 10 -9.67 -0.78 0.70
CA VAL A 10 -8.96 0.24 -0.04
C VAL A 10 -8.68 1.42 0.88
N LEU A 11 -7.41 1.72 1.11
CA LEU A 11 -6.97 2.83 1.95
C LEU A 11 -6.40 3.99 1.14
N ASP A 12 -6.54 5.19 1.66
CA ASP A 12 -5.71 6.32 1.27
C ASP A 12 -4.38 6.39 2.05
N ALA A 13 -3.53 7.36 1.69
CA ALA A 13 -2.21 7.52 2.31
C ALA A 13 -2.29 7.90 3.80
N SER A 14 -3.34 8.60 4.23
CA SER A 14 -3.53 9.02 5.61
C SER A 14 -3.99 7.84 6.48
N GLU A 15 -4.90 7.03 5.96
CA GLU A 15 -5.39 5.82 6.62
C GLU A 15 -4.28 4.78 6.78
N LEU A 16 -3.48 4.56 5.74
CA LEU A 16 -2.34 3.66 5.80
C LEU A 16 -1.30 4.15 6.82
N ALA A 17 -0.98 5.45 6.79
CA ALA A 17 -0.06 6.07 7.73
C ALA A 17 -0.52 5.90 9.18
N LYS A 18 -1.82 6.09 9.44
CA LYS A 18 -2.42 5.89 10.76
C LYS A 18 -2.29 4.43 11.23
N ARG A 19 -2.53 3.45 10.36
CA ARG A 19 -2.40 2.03 10.68
C ARG A 19 -0.97 1.61 11.00
N TRP A 20 -0.02 2.06 10.17
CA TRP A 20 1.39 1.75 10.36
C TRP A 20 2.10 2.64 11.39
N ARG A 21 1.40 3.66 11.92
CA ARG A 21 1.94 4.62 12.89
C ARG A 21 3.18 5.37 12.37
N VAL A 22 3.11 5.79 11.10
CA VAL A 22 4.17 6.57 10.43
C VAL A 22 3.62 7.91 9.95
N PRO A 23 4.48 8.90 9.63
CA PRO A 23 4.03 10.13 9.00
C PRO A 23 3.42 9.90 7.61
N VAL A 24 2.39 10.67 7.24
CA VAL A 24 1.79 10.62 5.89
C VAL A 24 2.80 10.97 4.80
N SER A 25 3.75 11.89 5.11
CA SER A 25 4.84 12.25 4.21
C SER A 25 5.75 11.08 3.88
N TRP A 26 6.04 10.22 4.86
CA TRP A 26 6.82 9.00 4.67
C TRP A 26 6.12 8.06 3.69
N VAL A 27 4.81 7.84 3.87
CA VAL A 27 4.02 7.01 2.94
C VAL A 27 4.11 7.55 1.52
N ARG A 28 3.84 8.86 1.32
CA ARG A 28 3.90 9.50 -0.01
C ARG A 28 5.28 9.47 -0.64
N GLU A 29 6.34 9.56 0.15
CA GLU A 29 7.70 9.42 -0.34
C GLU A 29 7.96 8.00 -0.85
N HIS A 30 7.48 7.01 -0.11
CA HIS A 30 7.63 5.60 -0.43
C HIS A 30 6.66 5.12 -1.52
N THR A 31 5.77 5.96 -2.06
CA THR A 31 4.97 5.63 -3.27
C THR A 31 5.62 6.09 -4.58
N ARG A 32 6.73 6.83 -4.52
CA ARG A 32 7.38 7.40 -5.71
C ARG A 32 8.11 6.32 -6.50
N ASP A 33 8.10 6.44 -7.83
CA ASP A 33 8.76 5.47 -8.73
C ASP A 33 10.27 5.36 -8.51
N ARG A 34 10.88 6.44 -8.00
CA ARG A 34 12.30 6.49 -7.64
C ARG A 34 12.63 5.96 -6.24
N ALA A 35 11.64 5.54 -5.46
CA ALA A 35 11.90 4.93 -4.16
C ALA A 35 12.60 3.59 -4.38
N SER A 36 13.59 3.27 -3.54
CA SER A 36 14.36 2.02 -3.69
C SER A 36 13.50 0.76 -3.57
N ASP A 37 12.38 0.85 -2.85
CA ASP A 37 11.43 -0.24 -2.63
C ASP A 37 10.02 0.38 -2.44
N PRO A 38 9.35 0.75 -3.55
CA PRO A 38 8.10 1.50 -3.48
C PRO A 38 6.96 0.66 -2.92
N ILE A 39 6.10 1.27 -2.10
CA ILE A 39 4.88 0.63 -1.61
C ILE A 39 3.97 0.30 -2.81
N PRO A 40 3.43 -0.92 -2.90
CA PRO A 40 2.43 -1.27 -3.90
C PRO A 40 1.21 -0.34 -3.82
N THR A 41 0.90 0.35 -4.92
CA THR A 41 -0.19 1.34 -4.99
C THR A 41 -1.00 1.19 -6.26
N VAL A 42 -2.28 1.54 -6.18
CA VAL A 42 -3.16 1.77 -7.33
C VAL A 42 -3.22 3.28 -7.58
N ARG A 43 -2.81 3.72 -8.78
CA ARG A 43 -2.79 5.13 -9.17
C ARG A 43 -4.08 5.53 -9.88
N LEU A 44 -4.75 6.55 -9.35
CA LEU A 44 -5.97 7.14 -9.89
C LEU A 44 -5.71 8.63 -10.18
N GLY A 45 -4.80 8.89 -11.13
CA GLY A 45 -4.28 10.24 -11.40
C GLY A 45 -3.45 10.77 -10.23
N ARG A 46 -3.89 11.88 -9.62
CA ARG A 46 -3.21 12.49 -8.45
C ARG A 46 -3.42 11.71 -7.14
N TYR A 47 -4.35 10.77 -7.13
CA TYR A 47 -4.68 9.98 -5.95
C TYR A 47 -3.96 8.64 -5.99
N VAL A 48 -3.50 8.20 -4.83
CA VAL A 48 -2.98 6.85 -4.62
C VAL A 48 -3.89 6.10 -3.67
N ARG A 49 -4.08 4.82 -3.93
CA ARG A 49 -4.81 3.88 -3.08
C ARG A 49 -3.96 2.67 -2.78
N PHE A 50 -4.21 2.08 -1.63
CA PHE A 50 -3.51 0.90 -1.15
C PHE A 50 -4.52 -0.20 -0.88
N GLU A 51 -4.27 -1.37 -1.43
CA GLU A 51 -5.11 -2.53 -1.20
C GLU A 51 -4.60 -3.24 0.06
N TRP A 52 -5.23 -2.93 1.19
CA TRP A 52 -4.93 -3.55 2.47
C TRP A 52 -5.21 -5.05 2.40
N ASN A 53 -4.31 -5.84 2.99
CA ASN A 53 -4.29 -7.31 2.90
C ASN A 53 -4.14 -7.89 1.49
N SER A 54 -3.82 -7.09 0.47
CA SER A 54 -3.49 -7.63 -0.85
C SER A 54 -2.21 -8.47 -0.80
N PRO A 55 -2.09 -9.52 -1.62
CA PRO A 55 -0.86 -10.31 -1.73
C PRO A 55 0.38 -9.47 -2.03
N ALA A 56 0.22 -8.42 -2.86
CA ALA A 56 1.31 -7.51 -3.21
C ALA A 56 1.80 -6.72 -1.99
N LEU A 57 0.88 -6.10 -1.23
CA LEU A 57 1.23 -5.33 -0.03
C LEU A 57 1.81 -6.21 1.06
N LEU A 58 1.27 -7.42 1.26
CA LEU A 58 1.77 -8.39 2.24
C LEU A 58 3.17 -8.88 1.89
N LYS A 59 3.44 -9.17 0.61
CA LYS A 59 4.78 -9.55 0.14
C LYS A 59 5.79 -8.44 0.38
N TRP A 60 5.43 -7.21 0.02
CA TRP A 60 6.26 -6.02 0.26
C TRP A 60 6.56 -5.84 1.75
N TRP A 61 5.55 -5.97 2.61
CA TRP A 61 5.71 -5.88 4.06
C TRP A 61 6.61 -6.99 4.62
N GLY A 62 6.45 -8.23 4.12
CA GLY A 62 7.24 -9.38 4.54
C GLY A 62 8.74 -9.23 4.23
N ASN A 63 9.09 -8.62 3.10
CA ASN A 63 10.49 -8.38 2.73
C ASN A 63 11.21 -7.42 3.70
N ARG A 64 10.46 -6.53 4.37
CA ARG A 64 10.98 -5.51 5.32
C ARG A 64 11.13 -6.01 6.75
N ARG A 65 10.57 -7.19 7.06
CA ARG A 65 10.68 -7.83 8.38
C ARG A 65 11.95 -8.69 8.53
N LYS A 66 12.77 -8.78 7.49
CA LYS A 66 14.07 -9.46 7.52
C LYS A 66 15.15 -8.48 7.96
#